data_AF-A0A349DAX3-F1
#
_entry.id   AF-A0A349DAX3-F1
#
_cell.length_a   1.000
_cell.length_b   1.000
_cell.length_c   1.000
_cell.angle_alpha   90.00
_cell.angle_beta   90.00
_cell.angle_gamma   90.00
#
_symmetry.space_group_name_H-M   'P 1'
#
loop_
_entity.id
_entity.type
_entity.pdbx_description
1 polymer ?
#
loop_
_entity_poly.entity_id
_entity_poly.type
_entity_poly.pdbx_seq_one_letter_code
_entity_poly.pdbx_strand_id
1 'polypeptide(L)'
;MKKFLAILLSVIMLFSFGIIAFAEGEETTGDLPNNIGKKEGKIVLSIENTYIEASKEYSIPVRLYADYLSKVPADAEKLYIGAAGIDLAGDMKTEYAELKEIRFADGVSLEKVEASYDPTTLGYMAFGIDKAHFNEYLSTSDEGIIIAYIDIVVNDNLPEEYGVDFGQLYFDGTYDLNYTLGEQYPEIGQSAGFILADGTFSVIETPGSPDDDIVYDTACFYHTPYVPTWKERLTTWAKAQGHLFVSFFITILEVLDSFLTK
;
A
#
# COMPACT_ATOMS: atom_id res chain seq x y z
N MET A 1 -56.23 -23.55 -14.45
CA MET A 1 -55.29 -24.10 -13.45
C MET A 1 -53.96 -24.60 -14.04
N LYS A 2 -53.91 -25.63 -14.91
CA LYS A 2 -52.62 -26.16 -15.43
C LYS A 2 -51.72 -25.12 -16.12
N LYS A 3 -52.30 -24.22 -16.94
CA LYS A 3 -51.55 -23.14 -17.61
C LYS A 3 -51.00 -22.09 -16.64
N PHE A 4 -51.72 -21.82 -15.55
CA PHE A 4 -51.32 -20.86 -14.52
C PHE A 4 -50.15 -21.40 -13.68
N LEU A 5 -50.19 -22.69 -13.33
CA LEU A 5 -49.11 -23.37 -12.62
C LEU A 5 -47.82 -23.43 -13.46
N ALA A 6 -47.94 -23.63 -14.78
CA ALA A 6 -46.80 -23.62 -15.69
C ALA A 6 -46.13 -22.24 -15.76
N ILE A 7 -46.91 -21.16 -15.84
CA ILE A 7 -46.38 -19.78 -15.83
C ILE A 7 -45.66 -19.50 -14.51
N LEU A 8 -46.23 -19.89 -13.37
CA LEU A 8 -45.62 -19.70 -12.06
C LEU A 8 -44.28 -20.43 -11.93
N LEU A 9 -44.19 -21.67 -12.42
CA LEU A 9 -42.97 -22.47 -12.41
C LEU A 9 -41.88 -21.91 -13.33
N SER A 10 -42.25 -21.41 -14.52
CA SER A 10 -41.30 -20.75 -15.44
C SER A 10 -40.71 -19.48 -14.85
N VAL A 11 -41.51 -18.71 -14.09
CA VAL A 11 -41.03 -17.53 -13.36
C VAL A 11 -40.01 -17.97 -12.30
N ILE A 12 -40.31 -18.96 -11.45
CA ILE A 12 -39.37 -19.43 -10.42
C ILE A 12 -38.01 -19.91 -11.00
N MET A 13 -38.02 -20.60 -12.14
CA MET A 13 -36.78 -21.02 -12.82
C MET A 13 -35.93 -19.84 -13.28
N LEU A 14 -36.53 -18.82 -13.90
CA LEU A 14 -35.82 -17.63 -14.38
C LEU A 14 -35.09 -16.89 -13.25
N PHE A 15 -35.66 -16.89 -12.05
CA PHE A 15 -35.03 -16.31 -10.86
C PHE A 15 -33.85 -17.13 -10.35
N SER A 16 -33.92 -18.47 -10.48
CA SER A 16 -32.86 -19.37 -10.04
C SER A 16 -31.58 -19.22 -10.88
N PHE A 17 -31.74 -19.03 -12.20
CA PHE A 17 -30.62 -18.79 -13.12
C PHE A 17 -29.98 -17.40 -12.93
N GLY A 18 -30.75 -16.39 -12.53
CA GLY A 18 -30.23 -15.05 -12.24
C GLY A 18 -29.28 -14.98 -11.03
N ILE A 19 -29.37 -15.92 -10.10
CA ILE A 19 -28.47 -16.03 -8.93
C ILE A 19 -27.10 -16.61 -9.34
N ILE A 20 -27.09 -17.55 -10.29
CA ILE A 20 -25.86 -18.25 -10.73
C ILE A 20 -24.96 -17.30 -11.55
N ALA A 21 -25.55 -16.50 -12.45
CA ALA A 21 -24.82 -15.48 -13.20
C ALA A 21 -24.29 -14.31 -12.34
N PHE A 22 -24.77 -14.17 -11.11
CA PHE A 22 -24.30 -13.14 -10.15
C PHE A 22 -23.05 -13.56 -9.36
N ALA A 23 -22.69 -14.86 -9.40
CA ALA A 23 -21.56 -15.42 -8.67
C ALA A 23 -20.27 -15.50 -9.51
N GLU A 24 -20.37 -15.41 -10.83
CA GLU A 24 -19.22 -15.35 -11.74
C GLU A 24 -18.82 -13.89 -11.96
N GLY A 25 -17.90 -13.39 -11.16
CA GLY A 25 -17.30 -12.09 -11.41
C GLY A 25 -16.13 -11.84 -10.51
N GLU A 26 -14.93 -12.07 -11.05
CA GLU A 26 -13.75 -11.22 -10.85
C GLU A 26 -12.63 -11.72 -11.78
N GLU A 27 -12.40 -11.00 -12.88
CA GLU A 27 -11.03 -10.94 -13.41
C GLU A 27 -10.29 -9.90 -12.57
N THR A 28 -9.32 -10.35 -11.78
CA THR A 28 -8.33 -9.48 -11.16
C THR A 28 -7.52 -8.83 -12.28
N THR A 29 -7.57 -7.52 -12.31
CA THR A 29 -6.94 -6.67 -13.30
C THR A 29 -5.45 -6.49 -12.99
N GLY A 30 -4.63 -6.63 -14.05
CA GLY A 30 -3.23 -6.24 -14.24
C GLY A 30 -2.30 -6.22 -13.03
N ASP A 31 -1.31 -7.13 -12.99
CA ASP A 31 -0.26 -7.17 -11.98
C ASP A 31 0.31 -5.76 -11.72
N LEU A 32 0.10 -5.26 -10.50
CA LEU A 32 0.74 -4.07 -9.95
C LEU A 32 2.26 -4.16 -10.21
N PRO A 33 2.95 -3.06 -10.59
CA PRO A 33 4.40 -3.13 -10.76
C PRO A 33 5.05 -3.66 -9.48
N ASN A 34 6.02 -4.56 -9.66
CA ASN A 34 6.76 -5.07 -8.51
C ASN A 34 7.66 -3.97 -7.95
N ASN A 35 7.68 -3.87 -6.62
CA ASN A 35 8.68 -3.09 -5.91
C ASN A 35 10.10 -3.57 -6.20
N ILE A 36 11.08 -2.70 -5.95
CA ILE A 36 12.48 -3.07 -6.00
C ILE A 36 12.78 -4.05 -4.85
N GLY A 37 13.09 -5.29 -5.21
CA GLY A 37 13.50 -6.32 -4.25
C GLY A 37 14.99 -6.29 -3.91
N LYS A 38 15.43 -7.35 -3.22
CA LYS A 38 16.83 -7.58 -2.82
C LYS A 38 17.81 -7.48 -4.01
N LYS A 39 18.95 -6.82 -3.80
CA LYS A 39 20.05 -6.70 -4.77
C LYS A 39 21.36 -7.12 -4.12
N GLU A 40 22.16 -7.91 -4.84
CA GLU A 40 23.46 -8.39 -4.38
C GLU A 40 24.37 -7.20 -4.04
N GLY A 41 25.01 -7.26 -2.86
CA GLY A 41 25.95 -6.24 -2.42
C GLY A 41 25.31 -4.89 -2.09
N LYS A 42 23.99 -4.81 -1.89
CA LYS A 42 23.28 -3.55 -1.62
C LYS A 42 22.33 -3.65 -0.42
N ILE A 43 22.01 -2.49 0.12
CA ILE A 43 20.88 -2.29 1.04
C ILE A 43 19.78 -1.58 0.26
N VAL A 44 18.56 -2.12 0.30
CA VAL A 44 17.39 -1.58 -0.38
C VAL A 44 16.32 -1.27 0.64
N LEU A 45 15.87 -0.02 0.65
CA LEU A 45 14.69 0.41 1.41
C LEU A 45 13.56 0.64 0.43
N SER A 46 12.50 -0.15 0.56
CA SER A 46 11.39 -0.16 -0.38
C SER A 46 10.04 0.09 0.29
N ILE A 47 9.20 0.88 -0.35
CA ILE A 47 7.84 1.22 0.09
C ILE A 47 6.87 0.43 -0.78
N GLU A 48 5.94 -0.30 -0.19
CA GLU A 48 5.08 -1.22 -0.95
C GLU A 48 4.09 -0.48 -1.86
N ASN A 49 4.12 -0.78 -3.17
CA ASN A 49 3.10 -0.33 -4.12
C ASN A 49 1.73 -0.81 -3.62
N THR A 50 0.71 0.03 -3.67
CA THR A 50 -0.57 -0.28 -2.99
C THR A 50 -1.78 0.18 -3.80
N TYR A 51 -2.79 -0.69 -3.87
CA TYR A 51 -4.14 -0.32 -4.29
C TYR A 51 -4.91 0.35 -3.15
N ILE A 52 -5.48 1.53 -3.40
CA ILE A 52 -6.22 2.28 -2.39
C ILE A 52 -7.63 2.67 -2.82
N GLU A 53 -8.53 2.68 -1.84
CA GLU A 53 -9.90 3.21 -1.86
C GLU A 53 -9.96 4.61 -1.27
N ALA A 54 -10.92 5.38 -1.78
CA ALA A 54 -11.30 6.69 -1.26
C ALA A 54 -11.79 6.59 0.20
N SER A 55 -11.64 7.70 0.94
CA SER A 55 -12.11 7.84 2.33
C SER A 55 -11.54 6.81 3.32
N LYS A 56 -10.40 6.18 3.00
CA LYS A 56 -9.76 5.17 3.86
C LYS A 56 -8.39 5.63 4.36
N GLU A 57 -7.97 5.01 5.44
CA GLU A 57 -6.62 5.15 5.99
C GLU A 57 -5.83 3.86 5.76
N TYR A 58 -4.55 4.01 5.45
CA TYR A 58 -3.64 2.89 5.19
C TYR A 58 -2.34 3.06 5.97
N SER A 59 -1.76 1.93 6.38
CA SER A 59 -0.39 1.85 6.92
C SER A 59 0.47 1.12 5.91
N ILE A 60 1.22 1.87 5.10
CA ILE A 60 2.03 1.32 4.02
C ILE A 60 3.37 0.84 4.59
N PRO A 61 3.73 -0.44 4.44
CA PRO A 61 4.97 -0.96 4.99
C PRO A 61 6.20 -0.44 4.24
N VAL A 62 7.24 -0.13 5.01
CA VAL A 62 8.61 0.08 4.52
C VAL A 62 9.41 -1.17 4.82
N ARG A 63 9.93 -1.81 3.78
CA ARG A 63 10.72 -3.03 3.84
C ARG A 63 12.20 -2.74 3.62
N LEU A 64 13.01 -3.40 4.45
CA LEU A 64 14.45 -3.53 4.26
C LEU A 64 14.75 -4.85 3.55
N TYR A 65 15.45 -4.77 2.42
CA TYR A 65 16.13 -5.90 1.80
C TYR A 65 17.63 -5.63 1.84
N ALA A 66 18.43 -6.62 2.21
CA ALA A 66 19.88 -6.45 2.23
C ALA A 66 20.62 -7.73 1.88
N ASP A 67 21.62 -7.57 1.01
CA ASP A 67 22.68 -8.55 0.75
C ASP A 67 24.04 -7.88 0.92
N TYR A 68 24.27 -7.34 2.11
CA TYR A 68 25.35 -6.38 2.33
C TYR A 68 26.41 -6.86 3.33
N LEU A 69 26.16 -7.98 4.01
CA LEU A 69 27.01 -8.48 5.09
C LEU A 69 28.49 -8.65 4.68
N SER A 70 28.76 -9.02 3.42
CA SER A 70 30.13 -9.19 2.89
C SER A 70 30.92 -7.88 2.74
N LYS A 71 30.24 -6.74 2.71
CA LYS A 71 30.84 -5.40 2.60
C LYS A 71 31.04 -4.72 3.96
N VAL A 72 30.57 -5.33 5.05
CA VAL A 72 30.67 -4.76 6.41
C VAL A 72 32.15 -4.72 6.84
N PRO A 73 32.68 -3.55 7.28
CA PRO A 73 34.02 -3.46 7.84
C PRO A 73 34.20 -4.39 9.04
N ALA A 74 35.38 -5.01 9.17
CA ALA A 74 35.64 -6.01 10.22
C ALA A 74 35.52 -5.45 11.65
N ASP A 75 35.86 -4.17 11.80
CA ASP A 75 35.81 -3.40 13.04
C ASP A 75 34.55 -2.54 13.17
N ALA A 76 33.56 -2.70 12.28
CA ALA A 76 32.26 -2.05 12.45
C ALA A 76 31.57 -2.57 13.73
N GLU A 77 31.10 -1.64 14.55
CA GLU A 77 30.32 -1.91 15.76
C GLU A 77 28.84 -1.58 15.57
N LYS A 78 28.54 -0.66 14.66
CA LYS A 78 27.17 -0.22 14.40
C LYS A 78 27.01 0.32 12.99
N LEU A 79 25.83 0.14 12.40
CA LEU A 79 25.39 0.78 11.15
C LEU A 79 24.27 1.77 11.47
N TYR A 80 24.31 2.95 10.86
CA TYR A 80 23.18 3.89 10.86
C TYR A 80 22.70 4.15 9.45
N ILE A 81 21.38 4.27 9.32
CA ILE A 81 20.70 4.61 8.08
C ILE A 81 19.65 5.68 8.39
N GLY A 82 19.67 6.75 7.62
CA GLY A 82 18.69 7.83 7.62
C GLY A 82 18.00 7.87 6.27
N ALA A 83 16.70 7.68 6.26
CA ALA A 83 15.87 7.86 5.09
C ALA A 83 15.00 9.09 5.33
N ALA A 84 15.20 10.16 4.57
CA ALA A 84 14.35 11.35 4.64
C ALA A 84 13.67 11.62 3.33
N GLY A 85 13.06 12.80 3.26
CA GLY A 85 12.33 13.19 2.08
C GLY A 85 11.08 12.38 1.83
N ILE A 86 10.58 11.73 2.87
CA ILE A 86 9.42 10.86 2.76
C ILE A 86 8.23 11.77 2.53
N ASP A 87 7.76 11.81 1.29
CA ASP A 87 6.74 12.74 0.86
C ASP A 87 5.91 12.17 -0.28
N LEU A 88 4.69 12.70 -0.40
CA LEU A 88 3.80 12.42 -1.51
C LEU A 88 4.20 13.29 -2.71
N ALA A 89 4.25 12.70 -3.90
CA ALA A 89 4.56 13.38 -5.14
C ALA A 89 3.32 13.62 -6.01
N GLY A 90 3.38 14.66 -6.84
CA GLY A 90 2.34 14.98 -7.82
C GLY A 90 1.01 15.34 -7.17
N ASP A 91 -0.07 15.00 -7.86
CA ASP A 91 -1.44 15.30 -7.43
C ASP A 91 -1.83 14.54 -6.15
N MET A 92 -1.10 13.48 -5.79
CA MET A 92 -1.35 12.73 -4.57
C MET A 92 -1.16 13.57 -3.31
N LYS A 93 -0.21 14.50 -3.29
CA LYS A 93 0.02 15.40 -2.14
C LYS A 93 -1.05 16.48 -1.99
N THR A 94 -1.65 16.91 -3.09
CA THR A 94 -2.51 18.09 -3.12
C THR A 94 -3.99 17.78 -3.28
N GLU A 95 -4.33 16.61 -3.80
CA GLU A 95 -5.71 16.26 -4.16
C GLU A 95 -6.17 14.94 -3.54
N TYR A 96 -5.31 13.92 -3.51
CA TYR A 96 -5.76 12.54 -3.28
C TYR A 96 -5.46 11.98 -1.89
N ALA A 97 -4.38 12.40 -1.23
CA ALA A 97 -4.03 11.85 0.07
C ALA A 97 -3.23 12.83 0.94
N GLU A 98 -3.22 12.55 2.24
CA GLU A 98 -2.40 13.24 3.23
C GLU A 98 -1.56 12.20 3.99
N LEU A 99 -0.26 12.45 4.14
CA LEU A 99 0.60 11.67 5.02
C LEU A 99 0.33 12.11 6.47
N LYS A 100 0.08 11.14 7.35
CA LYS A 100 -0.23 11.38 8.77
C LYS A 100 0.98 11.19 9.68
N GLU A 101 1.61 10.03 9.59
CA GLU A 101 2.63 9.61 10.53
C GLU A 101 3.62 8.65 9.86
N ILE A 102 4.86 8.66 10.36
CA ILE A 102 5.88 7.68 10.04
C ILE A 102 6.28 7.02 11.35
N ARG A 103 6.17 5.70 11.43
CA ARG A 103 6.42 4.96 12.67
C ARG A 103 7.15 3.66 12.42
N PHE A 104 8.10 3.35 13.30
CA PHE A 104 8.80 2.06 13.25
C PHE A 104 7.84 0.91 13.54
N ALA A 105 8.07 -0.23 12.88
CA ALA A 105 7.32 -1.44 13.12
C ALA A 105 7.52 -1.95 14.57
N ASP A 106 6.52 -2.65 15.07
CA ASP A 106 6.57 -3.28 16.38
C ASP A 106 7.50 -4.49 16.37
N GLY A 107 8.23 -4.72 17.47
CA GLY A 107 9.07 -5.90 17.65
C GLY A 107 10.40 -5.91 16.88
N VAL A 108 10.75 -4.82 16.18
CA VAL A 108 12.07 -4.70 15.52
C VAL A 108 13.19 -4.42 16.53
N SER A 109 14.34 -5.06 16.35
CA SER A 109 15.54 -4.89 17.18
C SER A 109 16.46 -3.82 16.58
N LEU A 110 15.91 -2.63 16.36
CA LEU A 110 16.62 -1.47 15.84
C LEU A 110 16.78 -0.44 16.94
N GLU A 111 17.92 0.25 16.94
CA GLU A 111 17.99 1.52 17.66
C GLU A 111 17.14 2.55 16.89
N LYS A 112 15.97 2.86 17.45
CA LYS A 112 15.07 3.87 16.89
C LYS A 112 15.63 5.25 17.26
N VAL A 113 16.29 5.89 16.30
CA VAL A 113 16.90 7.20 16.52
C VAL A 113 15.82 8.27 16.41
N GLU A 114 15.10 8.30 15.28
CA GLU A 114 14.05 9.29 15.05
C GLU A 114 13.08 8.84 13.96
N ALA A 115 11.81 9.23 14.05
CA ALA A 115 10.86 9.18 12.95
C ALA A 115 9.85 10.32 13.14
N SER A 116 9.64 11.13 12.11
CA SER A 116 8.73 12.27 12.18
C SER A 116 8.26 12.67 10.79
N TYR A 117 7.07 13.26 10.76
CA TYR A 117 6.55 13.95 9.60
C TYR A 117 5.98 15.29 10.02
N ASP A 118 6.37 16.34 9.30
CA ASP A 118 5.76 17.67 9.39
C ASP A 118 5.31 18.06 7.98
N PRO A 119 4.01 18.36 7.77
CA PRO A 119 3.45 18.69 6.45
C PRO A 119 4.04 19.98 5.82
N THR A 120 4.74 20.81 6.59
CA THR A 120 5.47 21.99 6.11
C THR A 120 6.91 21.68 5.70
N THR A 121 7.41 20.49 6.03
CA THR A 121 8.74 20.00 5.67
C THR A 121 8.62 18.67 4.91
N LEU A 122 9.50 17.71 5.18
CA LEU A 122 9.51 16.37 4.60
C LEU A 122 9.56 15.35 5.74
N GLY A 123 8.98 14.18 5.51
CA GLY A 123 9.09 13.08 6.47
C GLY A 123 10.50 12.51 6.54
N TYR A 124 10.86 11.96 7.68
CA TYR A 124 12.13 11.27 7.86
C TYR A 124 12.05 10.14 8.90
N MET A 125 12.96 9.19 8.75
CA MET A 125 13.23 8.12 9.70
C MET A 125 14.74 7.85 9.76
N ALA A 126 15.26 7.67 10.97
CA ALA A 126 16.65 7.32 11.22
C ALA A 126 16.71 6.17 12.22
N PHE A 127 17.52 5.17 11.92
CA PHE A 127 17.68 3.99 12.77
C PHE A 127 19.10 3.44 12.73
N GLY A 128 19.46 2.73 13.80
CA GLY A 128 20.72 2.02 13.94
C GLY A 128 20.53 0.51 14.02
N ILE A 129 21.51 -0.23 13.52
CA ILE A 129 21.63 -1.68 13.66
C ILE A 129 22.94 -1.96 14.40
N ASP A 130 22.85 -2.56 15.57
CA ASP A 130 24.03 -2.99 16.32
C ASP A 130 24.66 -4.24 15.68
N LYS A 131 25.98 -4.42 15.86
CA LYS A 131 26.74 -5.57 15.35
C LYS A 131 26.09 -6.93 15.64
N ALA A 132 25.45 -7.08 16.80
CA ALA A 132 24.74 -8.29 17.19
C ALA A 132 23.61 -8.69 16.21
N HIS A 133 23.03 -7.71 15.51
CA HIS A 133 21.91 -7.86 14.59
C HIS A 133 22.32 -7.74 13.11
N PHE A 134 23.60 -7.60 12.77
CA PHE A 134 24.04 -7.49 11.36
C PHE A 134 23.61 -8.67 10.49
N ASN A 135 23.67 -9.91 10.99
CA ASN A 135 23.22 -11.05 10.19
C ASN A 135 21.72 -10.98 9.88
N GLU A 136 20.92 -10.50 10.83
CA GLU A 136 19.47 -10.40 10.70
C GLU A 136 19.08 -9.34 9.67
N TYR A 137 19.69 -8.15 9.72
CA TYR A 137 19.28 -7.01 8.89
C TYR A 137 20.14 -6.76 7.65
N LEU A 138 21.35 -7.33 7.55
CA LEU A 138 22.25 -7.16 6.39
C LEU A 138 22.38 -8.42 5.53
N SER A 139 21.65 -9.48 5.87
CA SER A 139 21.52 -10.71 5.07
C SER A 139 20.07 -11.19 5.12
N THR A 140 19.15 -10.38 4.61
CA THR A 140 17.71 -10.67 4.65
C THR A 140 17.33 -11.79 3.67
N SER A 141 16.14 -12.36 3.82
CA SER A 141 15.51 -13.17 2.77
C SER A 141 15.02 -12.28 1.60
N ASP A 142 14.51 -12.91 0.55
CA ASP A 142 13.87 -12.20 -0.58
C ASP A 142 12.52 -11.56 -0.19
N GLU A 143 11.96 -11.91 0.97
CA GLU A 143 10.74 -11.29 1.52
C GLU A 143 11.02 -9.97 2.27
N GLY A 144 12.30 -9.72 2.60
CA GLY A 144 12.74 -8.57 3.36
C GLY A 144 12.19 -8.55 4.80
N ILE A 145 12.44 -7.44 5.50
CA ILE A 145 11.96 -7.21 6.87
C ILE A 145 11.19 -5.90 6.88
N ILE A 146 9.96 -5.90 7.42
CA ILE A 146 9.21 -4.66 7.62
C ILE A 146 9.84 -3.91 8.80
N ILE A 147 10.33 -2.71 8.56
CA ILE A 147 11.01 -1.90 9.58
C ILE A 147 10.19 -0.69 10.02
N ALA A 148 9.28 -0.22 9.19
CA ALA A 148 8.43 0.93 9.48
C ALA A 148 7.11 0.87 8.70
N TYR A 149 6.20 1.77 9.06
CA TYR A 149 4.95 2.05 8.36
C TYR A 149 4.84 3.55 8.11
N ILE A 150 4.29 3.90 6.95
CA ILE A 150 3.90 5.25 6.58
C ILE A 150 2.38 5.28 6.54
N ASP A 151 1.79 6.02 7.46
CA ASP A 151 0.35 6.14 7.58
C ASP A 151 -0.15 7.27 6.68
N ILE A 152 -1.12 6.95 5.81
CA ILE A 152 -1.73 7.89 4.88
C ILE A 152 -3.26 7.88 5.03
N VAL A 153 -3.88 9.02 4.74
CA VAL A 153 -5.34 9.14 4.60
C VAL A 153 -5.67 9.54 3.19
N VAL A 154 -6.65 8.86 2.62
CA VAL A 154 -7.05 9.02 1.24
C VAL A 154 -8.34 9.81 1.17
N ASN A 155 -8.32 10.87 0.37
CA ASN A 155 -9.44 11.75 0.15
C ASN A 155 -10.48 11.09 -0.76
N ASP A 156 -11.67 11.71 -0.81
CA ASP A 156 -12.79 11.23 -1.63
C ASP A 156 -12.59 11.48 -3.13
N ASN A 157 -11.54 12.22 -3.50
CA ASN A 157 -11.30 12.73 -4.85
C ASN A 157 -10.47 11.79 -5.75
N LEU A 158 -10.39 10.49 -5.45
CA LEU A 158 -9.65 9.56 -6.31
C LEU A 158 -10.23 9.50 -7.73
N PRO A 159 -9.39 9.27 -8.77
CA PRO A 159 -9.88 9.02 -10.11
C PRO A 159 -10.87 7.84 -10.15
N GLU A 160 -11.94 7.96 -10.94
CA GLU A 160 -12.94 6.88 -11.10
C GLU A 160 -12.41 5.69 -11.91
N GLU A 161 -11.34 5.90 -12.69
CA GLU A 161 -10.76 4.87 -13.54
C GLU A 161 -9.87 3.93 -12.71
N TYR A 162 -10.18 2.64 -12.80
CA TYR A 162 -9.44 1.60 -12.09
C TYR A 162 -8.03 1.41 -12.66
N GLY A 163 -7.06 1.16 -11.77
CA GLY A 163 -5.68 0.82 -12.15
C GLY A 163 -4.88 2.01 -12.67
N VAL A 164 -5.38 3.23 -12.47
CA VAL A 164 -4.66 4.46 -12.79
C VAL A 164 -3.73 4.82 -11.65
N ASP A 165 -2.45 5.04 -12.00
CA ASP A 165 -1.47 5.70 -11.13
C ASP A 165 -1.86 7.17 -11.00
N PHE A 166 -2.08 7.63 -9.78
CA PHE A 166 -2.43 9.02 -9.47
C PHE A 166 -1.40 9.70 -8.57
N GLY A 167 -0.28 9.03 -8.30
CA GLY A 167 0.84 9.61 -7.60
C GLY A 167 1.67 8.60 -6.82
N GLN A 168 2.68 9.15 -6.16
CA GLN A 168 3.80 8.36 -5.66
C GLN A 168 4.20 8.79 -4.25
N LEU A 169 4.80 7.88 -3.51
CA LEU A 169 5.48 8.14 -2.24
C LEU A 169 6.94 7.70 -2.41
N TYR A 170 7.86 8.60 -2.13
CA TYR A 170 9.29 8.37 -2.38
C TYR A 170 10.13 8.82 -1.19
N PHE A 171 11.39 8.39 -1.19
CA PHE A 171 12.43 8.95 -0.32
C PHE A 171 13.23 10.01 -1.08
N ASP A 172 13.37 11.22 -0.53
CA ASP A 172 14.39 12.19 -0.96
C ASP A 172 15.68 11.86 -0.19
N GLY A 173 16.73 11.43 -0.89
CA GLY A 173 17.98 10.92 -0.31
C GLY A 173 18.82 11.93 0.48
N THR A 174 18.23 13.03 0.95
CA THR A 174 18.88 14.21 1.50
C THR A 174 18.62 14.38 3.00
N TYR A 175 18.90 13.36 3.83
CA TYR A 175 18.94 13.52 5.29
C TYR A 175 20.36 13.63 5.83
N ASP A 176 20.53 14.45 6.86
CA ASP A 176 21.75 14.54 7.64
C ASP A 176 21.64 13.69 8.92
N LEU A 177 22.19 12.46 8.90
CA LEU A 177 22.27 11.62 10.10
C LEU A 177 23.12 12.25 11.22
N ASN A 178 23.96 13.25 10.91
CA ASN A 178 24.85 13.87 11.88
C ASN A 178 24.11 14.79 12.85
N TYR A 179 22.97 15.36 12.43
CA TYR A 179 22.16 16.23 13.29
C TYR A 179 21.65 15.50 14.54
N THR A 180 21.42 14.18 14.45
CA THR A 180 20.82 13.40 15.53
C THR A 180 21.84 12.64 16.40
N LEU A 181 23.04 12.33 15.90
CA LEU A 181 24.02 11.49 16.62
C LEU A 181 24.99 12.24 17.57
N GLY A 182 24.93 13.57 17.61
CA GLY A 182 25.83 14.39 18.45
C GLY A 182 27.25 14.47 17.87
N GLU A 183 27.68 15.67 17.48
CA GLU A 183 28.82 15.90 16.59
C GLU A 183 30.15 15.20 16.96
N GLN A 184 30.68 14.41 16.02
CA GLN A 184 32.01 14.59 15.41
C GLN A 184 31.97 14.04 13.96
N TYR A 185 31.88 15.01 13.01
CA TYR A 185 31.40 15.02 11.61
C TYR A 185 31.68 13.86 10.64
N PRO A 186 30.81 13.72 9.60
CA PRO A 186 31.15 14.33 8.29
C PRO A 186 30.00 15.13 7.60
N GLU A 187 30.18 15.59 6.36
CA GLU A 187 29.44 16.70 5.68
C GLU A 187 27.95 16.43 5.31
N ILE A 188 27.22 17.50 4.96
CA ILE A 188 25.86 17.49 4.40
C ILE A 188 25.76 16.46 3.25
N GLY A 189 24.79 15.54 3.33
CA GLY A 189 24.50 14.54 2.30
C GLY A 189 24.84 13.10 2.68
N GLN A 190 25.30 12.85 3.91
CA GLN A 190 25.61 11.50 4.38
C GLN A 190 24.42 10.91 5.13
N SER A 191 23.69 10.07 4.41
CA SER A 191 22.47 9.43 4.91
C SER A 191 22.69 8.01 5.41
N ALA A 192 23.92 7.48 5.37
CA ALA A 192 24.26 6.20 6.01
C ALA A 192 25.76 5.99 6.24
N GLY A 193 26.08 5.15 7.23
CA GLY A 193 27.46 4.78 7.52
C GLY A 193 27.64 3.91 8.76
N PHE A 194 28.85 3.39 8.93
CA PHE A 194 29.24 2.58 10.08
C PHE A 194 29.95 3.43 11.14
N ILE A 195 29.68 3.16 12.42
CA ILE A 195 30.59 3.50 13.51
C ILE A 195 31.56 2.34 13.70
N LEU A 196 32.85 2.62 13.59
CA LEU A 196 33.94 1.68 13.80
C LEU A 196 34.31 1.58 15.29
N ALA A 197 35.05 0.54 15.66
CA ALA A 197 35.45 0.29 17.05
C ALA A 197 36.28 1.42 17.69
N ASP A 198 36.95 2.24 16.89
CA ASP A 198 37.69 3.43 17.35
C ASP A 198 36.83 4.69 17.49
N GLY A 199 35.54 4.61 17.17
CA GLY A 199 34.57 5.71 17.20
C GLY A 199 34.46 6.49 15.89
N THR A 200 35.23 6.14 14.85
CA THR A 200 35.19 6.82 13.55
C THR A 200 33.91 6.48 12.79
N PHE A 201 33.32 7.47 12.11
CA PHE A 201 32.21 7.26 11.18
C PHE A 201 32.75 7.01 9.75
N SER A 202 32.37 5.89 9.16
CA SER A 202 32.68 5.52 7.78
C SER A 202 31.44 5.60 6.92
N VAL A 203 31.49 6.41 5.87
CA VAL A 203 30.36 6.75 5.00
C VAL A 203 30.07 5.61 4.02
N ILE A 204 28.79 5.33 3.78
CA ILE A 204 28.32 4.46 2.69
C ILE A 204 27.76 5.34 1.57
N GLU A 205 27.95 4.93 0.31
CA GLU A 205 27.41 5.64 -0.84
C GLU A 205 25.87 5.60 -0.87
N THR A 206 25.28 6.78 -1.06
CA THR A 206 23.83 7.05 -1.01
C THR A 206 23.37 7.70 -2.32
N PRO A 207 22.07 7.64 -2.67
CA PRO A 207 21.62 7.70 -4.07
C PRO A 207 22.08 8.89 -4.92
N GLY A 208 22.46 8.58 -6.16
CA GLY A 208 22.87 9.47 -7.25
C GLY A 208 23.41 8.73 -8.49
N SER A 209 23.69 7.43 -8.39
CA SER A 209 24.25 6.55 -9.42
C SER A 209 23.69 5.12 -9.33
N PRO A 210 23.60 4.36 -10.43
CA PRO A 210 23.27 2.93 -10.36
C PRO A 210 24.26 2.08 -9.54
N ASP A 211 25.44 2.61 -9.22
CA ASP A 211 26.49 1.92 -8.46
C ASP A 211 26.37 2.07 -6.94
N ASP A 212 25.43 2.88 -6.44
CA ASP A 212 25.34 3.18 -5.00
C ASP A 212 25.03 1.94 -4.15
N ASP A 213 25.56 1.93 -2.93
CA ASP A 213 25.42 0.83 -1.97
C ASP A 213 24.03 0.82 -1.30
N ILE A 214 23.39 1.98 -1.19
CA ILE A 214 22.02 2.13 -0.68
C ILE A 214 21.08 2.57 -1.80
N VAL A 215 19.98 1.84 -1.94
CA VAL A 215 18.93 2.10 -2.92
C VAL A 215 17.63 2.41 -2.18
N TYR A 216 17.03 3.56 -2.48
CA TYR A 216 15.68 3.89 -2.08
C TYR A 216 14.71 3.61 -3.23
N ASP A 217 13.61 2.92 -2.93
CA ASP A 217 12.51 2.68 -3.87
C ASP A 217 11.46 3.79 -3.80
N THR A 218 10.62 3.87 -4.82
CA THR A 218 9.43 4.72 -4.86
C THR A 218 8.19 3.83 -4.95
N ALA A 219 7.18 4.11 -4.13
CA ALA A 219 5.87 3.49 -4.27
C ALA A 219 4.97 4.30 -5.21
N CYS A 220 4.26 3.61 -6.11
CA CYS A 220 3.12 4.12 -6.86
C CYS A 220 1.81 3.66 -6.19
N PHE A 221 0.79 4.51 -6.24
CA PHE A 221 -0.54 4.19 -5.75
C PHE A 221 -1.54 4.10 -6.88
N TYR A 222 -2.39 3.09 -6.80
CA TYR A 222 -3.35 2.78 -7.84
C TYR A 222 -4.76 2.77 -7.28
N HIS A 223 -5.71 3.30 -8.05
CA HIS A 223 -7.10 3.26 -7.63
C HIS A 223 -7.59 1.80 -7.68
N THR A 224 -8.10 1.29 -6.56
CA THR A 224 -8.72 -0.05 -6.50
C THR A 224 -10.15 0.00 -7.04
N PRO A 225 -10.72 -1.08 -7.60
CA PRO A 225 -12.04 -0.98 -8.17
C PRO A 225 -13.04 -0.80 -7.03
N TYR A 226 -14.01 0.10 -7.19
CA TYR A 226 -15.20 0.02 -6.35
C TYR A 226 -15.91 -1.29 -6.67
N VAL A 227 -15.67 -2.31 -5.85
CA VAL A 227 -16.39 -3.58 -5.90
C VAL A 227 -17.57 -3.46 -4.92
N PRO A 228 -18.80 -3.19 -5.40
CA PRO A 228 -19.95 -3.16 -4.51
C PRO A 228 -20.04 -4.49 -3.78
N THR A 229 -20.19 -4.42 -2.45
CA THR A 229 -20.27 -5.61 -1.62
C THR A 229 -21.37 -6.54 -2.12
N TRP A 230 -21.26 -7.84 -1.89
CA TRP A 230 -22.33 -8.79 -2.23
C TRP A 230 -23.68 -8.34 -1.64
N LYS A 231 -23.66 -7.64 -0.49
CA LYS A 231 -24.83 -7.09 0.17
C LYS A 231 -25.43 -5.89 -0.57
N GLU A 232 -24.61 -4.97 -1.08
CA GLU A 232 -25.06 -3.86 -1.93
C GLU A 232 -25.58 -4.38 -3.28
N ARG A 233 -24.88 -5.33 -3.89
CA ARG A 233 -25.31 -6.05 -5.10
C ARG A 233 -26.64 -6.75 -4.88
N LEU A 234 -26.80 -7.49 -3.78
CA LEU A 234 -28.04 -8.14 -3.40
C LEU A 234 -29.15 -7.12 -3.13
N THR A 235 -28.84 -5.99 -2.51
CA THR A 235 -29.83 -4.94 -2.22
C THR A 235 -30.34 -4.29 -3.50
N THR A 236 -29.44 -3.97 -4.43
CA THR A 236 -29.77 -3.43 -5.76
C THR A 236 -30.56 -4.45 -6.58
N TRP A 237 -30.13 -5.71 -6.59
CA TRP A 237 -30.85 -6.80 -7.24
C TRP A 237 -32.24 -7.03 -6.63
N ALA A 238 -32.35 -7.12 -5.30
CA ALA A 238 -33.61 -7.34 -4.60
C ALA A 238 -34.59 -6.18 -4.81
N LYS A 239 -34.11 -4.93 -4.88
CA LYS A 239 -34.93 -3.77 -5.25
C LYS A 239 -35.48 -3.89 -6.67
N ALA A 240 -34.64 -4.26 -7.63
CA ALA A 240 -35.05 -4.48 -9.02
C ALA A 240 -36.07 -5.62 -9.16
N GLN A 241 -35.84 -6.74 -8.45
CA GLN A 241 -36.76 -7.87 -8.42
C GLN A 241 -38.07 -7.55 -7.71
N GLY A 242 -38.03 -6.79 -6.61
CA GLY A 242 -39.23 -6.34 -5.90
C GLY A 242 -40.13 -5.49 -6.78
N HIS A 243 -39.56 -4.59 -7.59
CA HIS A 243 -40.32 -3.82 -8.58
C HIS A 243 -40.97 -4.70 -9.65
N LEU A 244 -40.23 -5.70 -10.16
CA LEU A 244 -40.73 -6.67 -11.14
C LEU A 244 -41.87 -7.51 -10.56
N PHE A 245 -41.75 -7.94 -9.30
CA PHE A 245 -42.75 -8.75 -8.60
C PHE A 245 -44.06 -7.96 -8.40
N VAL A 246 -43.97 -6.75 -7.87
CA VAL A 246 -45.14 -5.89 -7.65
C VAL A 246 -45.83 -5.58 -8.98
N SER A 247 -45.07 -5.24 -10.02
CA SER A 247 -45.62 -4.95 -11.35
C SER A 247 -46.31 -6.16 -11.97
N PHE A 248 -45.70 -7.35 -11.87
CA PHE A 248 -46.28 -8.59 -12.38
C PHE A 248 -47.59 -8.97 -11.69
N PHE A 249 -47.66 -8.85 -10.36
CA PHE A 249 -48.88 -9.14 -9.61
C PHE A 249 -49.99 -8.13 -9.89
N ILE A 250 -49.67 -6.83 -10.02
CA ILE A 250 -50.62 -5.81 -10.46
C ILE A 250 -51.20 -6.18 -11.82
N THR A 251 -50.35 -6.50 -12.81
CA THR A 251 -50.81 -6.89 -14.16
C THR A 251 -51.67 -8.16 -14.12
N ILE A 252 -51.31 -9.17 -13.32
CA ILE A 252 -52.13 -10.38 -13.18
C ILE A 252 -53.49 -10.06 -12.56
N LEU A 253 -53.53 -9.22 -11.52
CA LEU A 253 -54.77 -8.83 -10.86
C LEU A 253 -55.66 -8.02 -11.80
N GLU A 254 -55.11 -7.10 -12.59
CA GLU A 254 -55.84 -6.35 -13.62
C GLU A 254 -56.43 -7.28 -14.69
N VAL A 255 -55.65 -8.25 -15.16
CA VAL A 255 -56.12 -9.24 -16.15
C VAL A 255 -57.23 -10.10 -15.54
N LEU A 256 -57.06 -10.59 -14.32
CA LEU A 256 -58.08 -11.39 -13.61
C LEU A 256 -59.36 -10.59 -13.36
N ASP A 257 -59.25 -9.32 -12.95
CA ASP A 257 -60.39 -8.44 -12.74
C ASP A 257 -61.15 -8.20 -14.06
N SER A 258 -60.44 -8.04 -15.17
CA SER A 258 -61.04 -7.93 -16.51
C SER A 258 -61.79 -9.19 -16.97
N PHE A 259 -61.40 -10.37 -16.46
CA PHE A 259 -62.08 -11.64 -16.72
C PHE A 259 -63.26 -11.89 -15.79
N LEU A 260 -63.27 -11.29 -14.59
CA LEU A 260 -64.34 -11.44 -13.59
C LEU A 260 -65.46 -10.41 -13.76
N THR A 261 -65.18 -9.28 -14.40
CA THR A 261 -66.14 -8.20 -14.68
C THR A 261 -66.82 -8.31 -16.06
N LYS A 262 -66.53 -9.37 -16.83
CA LYS A 262 -67.23 -9.77 -18.06
C LYS A 262 -68.00 -11.07 -17.86
#